data_AF-A0A6G8Q210-F1
#
_entry.id   AF-A0A6G8Q210-F1
#
_cell.length_a   1.000
_cell.length_b   1.000
_cell.length_c   1.000
_cell.angle_alpha   90.00
_cell.angle_beta   90.00
_cell.angle_gamma   90.00
#
_symmetry.space_group_name_H-M   'P 1'
#
loop_
_entity.id
_entity.type
_entity.pdbx_description
1 polymer ?
#
loop_
_entity_poly.entity_id
_entity_poly.type
_entity_poly.pdbx_seq_one_letter_code
_entity_poly.pdbx_strand_id
1 'polypeptide(L)'
;MTEGLMREINEAYTKLSAASEGLAEADRELSEYVRRVRVDNAEALLEAKNERTANLYLEGMLDTDEHRALKEARDRAELDHGHARREVERLHLVVRLLAANPEGTS
;
A
#
# COMPACT_ATOMS: atom_id res chain seq x y z
N MET A 1 -32.18 -2.68 -11.94
CA MET A 1 -31.14 -3.47 -11.23
C MET A 1 -29.73 -3.18 -11.69
N THR A 2 -29.49 -2.87 -12.96
CA THR A 2 -28.14 -2.63 -13.52
C THR A 2 -27.49 -1.30 -13.08
N GLU A 3 -28.27 -0.24 -12.89
CA GLU A 3 -27.73 1.10 -12.54
C GLU A 3 -27.12 1.16 -11.13
N GLY A 4 -27.72 0.46 -10.16
CA GLY A 4 -27.19 0.37 -8.79
C GLY A 4 -25.84 -0.36 -8.75
N LEU A 5 -25.75 -1.51 -9.43
CA LEU A 5 -24.50 -2.29 -9.50
C LEU A 5 -23.40 -1.55 -10.27
N MET A 6 -23.73 -0.86 -11.37
CA MET A 6 -22.76 -0.03 -12.09
C MET A 6 -22.21 1.09 -11.21
N ARG A 7 -23.05 1.74 -10.40
CA ARG A 7 -22.61 2.74 -9.43
C ARG A 7 -21.67 2.14 -8.38
N GLU A 8 -22.03 1.00 -7.79
CA GLU A 8 -21.18 0.32 -6.80
C GLU A 8 -19.81 -0.07 -7.37
N ILE A 9 -19.77 -0.56 -8.62
CA ILE A 9 -18.51 -0.87 -9.31
C ILE A 9 -17.66 0.37 -9.50
N ASN A 10 -18.24 1.46 -10.00
CA ASN A 10 -17.51 2.71 -10.20
C ASN A 10 -16.96 3.25 -8.87
N GLU A 11 -17.74 3.23 -7.80
CA GLU A 11 -17.30 3.63 -6.46
C GLU A 11 -16.16 2.74 -5.94
N ALA A 12 -16.24 1.42 -6.15
CA ALA A 12 -15.18 0.49 -5.75
C ALA A 12 -13.86 0.77 -6.51
N TYR A 13 -13.93 1.05 -7.81
CA TYR A 13 -12.77 1.45 -8.60
C TYR A 13 -12.19 2.79 -8.16
N THR A 14 -13.02 3.79 -7.86
CA THR A 14 -12.55 5.06 -7.29
C THR A 14 -11.83 4.85 -5.96
N LYS A 15 -12.39 4.03 -5.07
CA LYS A 15 -11.75 3.67 -3.79
C LYS A 15 -10.43 2.92 -3.99
N LEU A 16 -10.37 2.00 -4.97
CA LEU A 16 -9.14 1.31 -5.32
C LEU A 16 -8.07 2.28 -5.81
N SER A 17 -8.42 3.21 -6.71
CA SER A 17 -7.47 4.23 -7.19
C SER A 17 -6.92 5.08 -6.04
N ALA A 18 -7.81 5.59 -5.18
CA ALA A 18 -7.41 6.38 -4.02
C ALA A 18 -6.50 5.58 -3.06
N ALA A 19 -6.81 4.31 -2.82
CA ALA A 19 -5.98 3.45 -1.97
C ALA A 19 -4.62 3.12 -2.62
N SER A 20 -4.56 2.95 -3.94
CA SER A 20 -3.31 2.78 -4.68
C SER A 20 -2.43 4.04 -4.60
N GLU A 21 -3.03 5.22 -4.75
CA GLU A 21 -2.33 6.50 -4.60
C GLU A 21 -1.82 6.69 -3.16
N GLY A 22 -2.65 6.39 -2.16
CA GLY A 22 -2.26 6.47 -0.74
C GLY A 22 -1.12 5.52 -0.38
N LEU A 23 -1.12 4.28 -0.89
CA LEU A 23 0.00 3.36 -0.71
C LEU A 23 1.27 3.86 -1.39
N ALA A 24 1.18 4.36 -2.62
CA ALA A 24 2.33 4.91 -3.33
C ALA A 24 2.94 6.12 -2.61
N GLU A 25 2.11 6.95 -1.99
CA GLU A 25 2.57 8.07 -1.17
C GLU A 25 3.29 7.57 0.08
N ALA A 26 2.69 6.65 0.84
CA ALA A 26 3.30 6.11 2.05
C ALA A 26 4.63 5.38 1.77
N ASP A 27 4.72 4.63 0.66
CA ASP A 27 5.97 4.01 0.21
C ASP A 27 7.03 5.07 -0.14
N ARG A 28 6.62 6.19 -0.77
CA ARG A 28 7.53 7.30 -1.08
C ARG A 28 8.04 7.96 0.20
N GLU A 29 7.16 8.32 1.12
CA GLU A 29 7.53 8.96 2.39
C GLU A 29 8.52 8.10 3.19
N LEU A 30 8.25 6.79 3.32
CA LEU A 30 9.14 5.86 4.00
C LEU A 30 10.50 5.76 3.30
N SER A 31 10.50 5.68 1.97
CA SER A 31 11.75 5.61 1.17
C SER A 31 12.57 6.90 1.28
N GLU A 32 11.92 8.07 1.25
CA GLU A 32 12.56 9.37 1.42
C GLU A 32 13.15 9.52 2.83
N TYR A 33 12.45 9.06 3.86
CA TYR A 33 12.96 9.03 5.22
C TYR A 33 14.23 8.18 5.32
N VAL A 34 14.19 6.94 4.83
CA VAL A 34 15.36 6.03 4.85
C VAL A 34 16.51 6.63 4.06
N ARG A 35 16.23 7.25 2.90
CA ARG A 35 17.25 7.93 2.09
C ARG A 35 17.89 9.09 2.85
N ARG A 36 17.09 9.92 3.53
CA ARG A 36 17.58 11.04 4.34
C ARG A 36 18.49 10.55 5.46
N VAL A 37 18.05 9.56 6.23
CA VAL A 37 18.85 8.94 7.29
C VAL A 37 20.20 8.42 6.76
N ARG A 38 20.21 7.77 5.60
CA ARG A 38 21.46 7.31 4.96
C ARG A 38 22.40 8.45 4.58
N VAL A 39 21.85 9.55 4.04
CA VAL A 39 22.65 10.72 3.63
C VAL A 39 23.23 11.42 4.86
N ASP A 40 22.41 11.65 5.87
CA ASP A 40 22.81 12.35 7.10
C ASP A 40 23.86 11.55 7.90
N ASN A 41 23.91 10.23 7.72
CA ASN A 41 24.82 9.31 8.40
C ASN A 41 25.83 8.66 7.45
N ALA A 42 26.08 9.26 6.27
CA ALA A 42 26.91 8.66 5.24
C ALA A 42 28.33 8.33 5.73
N GLU A 43 28.94 9.18 6.55
CA GLU A 43 30.28 8.95 7.12
C GLU A 43 30.32 7.69 8.00
N ALA A 44 29.38 7.55 8.95
CA ALA A 44 29.28 6.37 9.81
C ALA A 44 29.03 5.08 9.03
N LEU A 45 28.26 5.16 7.93
CA LEU A 45 28.03 4.03 7.04
C LEU A 45 29.28 3.67 6.21
N LEU A 46 30.09 4.65 5.80
CA LEU A 46 31.35 4.44 5.08
C LEU A 46 32.45 3.87 5.99
N GLU A 47 32.41 4.15 7.29
CA GLU A 47 33.32 3.56 8.28
C GLU A 47 33.03 2.07 8.55
N ALA A 48 31.86 1.57 8.14
CA ALA A 48 31.53 0.16 8.28
C ALA A 48 32.46 -0.70 7.42
N LYS A 49 33.18 -1.63 8.05
CA LYS A 49 34.18 -2.49 7.40
C LYS A 49 33.60 -3.52 6.43
N ASN A 50 32.28 -3.70 6.40
CA ASN A 50 31.55 -4.58 5.50
C ASN A 50 30.05 -4.22 5.47
N GLU A 51 29.33 -4.76 4.48
CA GLU A 51 27.88 -4.54 4.30
C GLU A 51 27.04 -4.98 5.50
N ARG A 52 27.41 -6.07 6.17
CA ARG A 52 26.68 -6.55 7.35
C ARG A 52 26.74 -5.52 8.49
N THR A 53 27.91 -4.93 8.75
CA THR A 53 28.06 -3.88 9.76
C THR A 53 27.31 -2.60 9.37
N ALA A 54 27.35 -2.23 8.07
CA ALA A 54 26.62 -1.07 7.57
C ALA A 54 25.10 -1.23 7.75
N ASN A 55 24.57 -2.44 7.51
CA ASN A 55 23.17 -2.75 7.73
C ASN A 55 22.78 -2.67 9.22
N LEU A 56 23.62 -3.17 10.13
CA LEU A 56 23.36 -3.05 11.57
C LEU A 56 23.35 -1.58 12.04
N TYR A 57 24.25 -0.76 11.50
CA TYR A 57 24.26 0.67 11.79
C TYR A 57 23.00 1.36 11.26
N LEU A 58 22.61 1.05 10.03
CA LEU A 58 21.38 1.57 9.45
C LEU A 58 20.15 1.14 10.25
N GLU A 59 20.07 -0.12 10.69
CA GLU A 59 18.98 -0.61 11.55
C GLU A 59 18.91 0.20 12.85
N GLY A 60 20.05 0.45 13.50
CA GLY A 60 20.09 1.30 14.71
C GLY A 60 19.69 2.75 14.43
N MET A 61 20.09 3.32 13.29
CA MET A 61 19.70 4.68 12.88
C MET A 61 18.21 4.80 12.53
N LEU A 62 17.60 3.71 12.10
CA LEU A 62 16.17 3.62 11.78
C LEU A 62 15.31 3.18 12.97
N ASP A 63 15.90 2.89 14.14
CA ASP A 63 15.13 2.61 15.36
C ASP A 63 14.66 3.92 16.00
N THR A 64 13.79 4.62 15.29
CA THR A 64 13.21 5.90 15.70
C THR A 64 11.68 5.80 15.69
N ASP A 65 11.03 6.62 16.52
CA ASP A 65 9.56 6.70 16.54
C ASP A 65 9.00 7.21 15.20
N GLU A 66 9.72 8.09 14.50
CA GLU A 66 9.34 8.59 13.17
C GLU A 66 9.35 7.46 12.13
N HIS A 67 10.42 6.66 12.06
CA HIS A 67 10.48 5.52 11.16
C HIS A 67 9.39 4.49 11.46
N ARG A 68 9.13 4.22 12.75
CA ARG A 68 8.07 3.31 13.18
C ARG A 68 6.69 3.82 12.74
N ALA A 69 6.41 5.10 12.93
CA ALA A 69 5.15 5.71 12.51
C ALA A 69 4.95 5.66 10.98
N LEU A 70 6.00 5.93 10.20
CA LEU A 70 5.95 5.83 8.74
C LEU A 70 5.70 4.39 8.28
N LYS A 71 6.35 3.42 8.92
CA LYS A 71 6.13 1.99 8.64
C LYS A 71 4.68 1.58 8.95
N GLU A 72 4.16 1.98 10.11
CA GLU A 72 2.76 1.71 10.48
C GLU A 72 1.76 2.36 9.52
N ALA A 73 2.04 3.58 9.05
CA ALA A 73 1.22 4.26 8.05
C ALA A 73 1.23 3.51 6.72
N ARG A 74 2.40 3.07 6.27
CA ARG A 74 2.57 2.26 5.05
C ARG A 74 1.86 0.90 5.16
N ASP A 75 1.97 0.22 6.30
CA ASP A 75 1.31 -1.06 6.54
C ASP A 75 -0.22 -0.91 6.55
N ARG A 76 -0.74 0.19 7.10
CA ARG A 76 -2.16 0.53 7.02
C ARG A 76 -2.61 0.79 5.59
N ALA A 77 -1.85 1.57 4.82
CA ALA A 77 -2.16 1.85 3.43
C ALA A 77 -2.15 0.57 2.56
N GLU A 78 -1.24 -0.37 2.84
CA GLU A 78 -1.20 -1.66 2.15
C GLU A 78 -2.46 -2.50 2.45
N LEU A 79 -2.90 -2.53 3.71
CA LEU A 79 -4.14 -3.19 4.10
C LEU A 79 -5.36 -2.57 3.40
N ASP A 80 -5.45 -1.24 3.36
CA ASP A 80 -6.54 -0.53 2.71
C ASP A 80 -6.58 -0.80 1.20
N HIS A 81 -5.42 -0.78 0.54
CA HIS A 81 -5.29 -1.17 -0.86
C HIS A 81 -5.73 -2.62 -1.10
N GLY A 82 -5.31 -3.54 -0.22
CA GLY A 82 -5.74 -4.95 -0.27
C GLY A 82 -7.25 -5.11 -0.10
N HIS A 83 -7.88 -4.33 0.79
CA HIS A 83 -9.34 -4.33 0.95
C HIS A 83 -10.07 -3.80 -0.30
N ALA A 84 -9.64 -2.66 -0.84
CA ALA A 84 -10.26 -2.07 -2.01
C ALA A 84 -10.15 -3.00 -3.23
N ARG A 85 -9.00 -3.66 -3.40
CA ARG A 85 -8.79 -4.64 -4.48
C ARG A 85 -9.73 -5.84 -4.36
N ARG A 86 -9.85 -6.42 -3.16
CA ARG A 86 -10.75 -7.55 -2.90
C ARG A 86 -12.21 -7.18 -3.21
N GLU A 87 -12.61 -5.95 -2.92
CA GLU A 87 -13.97 -5.48 -3.19
C GLU A 87 -14.27 -5.40 -4.69
N VAL A 88 -13.33 -4.88 -5.49
CA VAL A 88 -13.44 -4.90 -6.97
C VAL A 88 -13.53 -6.33 -7.49
N GLU A 89 -12.68 -7.24 -7.00
CA GLU A 89 -12.69 -8.66 -7.37
C GLU A 89 -14.03 -9.33 -7.03
N ARG A 90 -14.59 -9.02 -5.84
CA ARG A 90 -15.91 -9.50 -5.41
C ARG A 90 -17.03 -9.01 -6.34
N LEU A 91 -17.05 -7.72 -6.67
CA LEU A 91 -18.07 -7.15 -7.56
C LEU A 91 -17.97 -7.72 -8.99
N HIS A 92 -16.76 -7.95 -9.50
CA HIS A 92 -16.57 -8.65 -10.78
C HIS A 92 -17.14 -10.06 -10.78
N LEU A 93 -16.97 -10.80 -9.67
CA LEU A 93 -17.56 -12.13 -9.55
C LEU A 93 -19.10 -12.06 -9.59
N VAL A 94 -19.70 -11.10 -8.87
CA VAL A 94 -21.15 -10.87 -8.91
C VAL A 94 -21.63 -10.59 -10.33
N VAL A 95 -20.96 -9.71 -11.08
CA VAL A 95 -21.30 -9.42 -12.48
C VAL A 95 -21.26 -10.69 -13.34
N ARG A 96 -20.22 -11.51 -13.19
CA ARG A 96 -20.07 -12.77 -13.94
C ARG A 96 -21.19 -13.76 -13.61
N LEU A 97 -21.57 -13.89 -12.34
CA LEU A 97 -22.64 -14.78 -11.90
C LEU A 97 -24.01 -14.34 -12.44
N LEU A 98 -24.30 -13.04 -12.42
CA LEU A 98 -25.53 -12.50 -13.00
C LEU A 98 -25.60 -12.70 -14.52
N ALA A 99 -24.47 -12.50 -15.21
CA ALA A 99 -24.40 -12.76 -16.65
C ALA A 99 -24.57 -14.25 -17.00
N ALA A 100 -24.15 -15.15 -16.11
CA ALA A 100 -24.29 -16.59 -16.28
C ALA A 100 -25.69 -17.13 -15.92
N ASN A 101 -26.54 -16.36 -15.24
CA ASN A 101 -27.85 -16.84 -14.77
C ASN A 101 -28.99 -15.83 -15.06
N PRO A 102 -29.39 -15.69 -16.34
CA PRO A 102 -30.36 -14.66 -16.76
C PRO A 102 -31.80 -14.90 -16.26
N GLU A 103 -32.13 -16.12 -15.81
CA GLU A 103 -33.50 -16.50 -15.40
C GLU A 103 -33.83 -16.21 -13.92
N GLY A 104 -32.85 -15.79 -13.10
CA GLY A 104 -33.08 -15.40 -11.69
C GLY A 104 -33.61 -13.98 -11.49
N THR A 105 -34.12 -13.35 -12.55
CA THR A 105 -34.39 -11.91 -12.65
C THR A 105 -35.84 -11.59 -13.05
N SER A 106 -36.78 -12.51 -12.82
CA SER A 106 -38.23 -12.25 -12.87
C SER A 106 -38.83 -12.08 -11.49
#